data_AF-A0A7C3RUI9-F1
#
_entry.id   AF-A0A7C3RUI9-F1
#
_cell.length_a   1.000
_cell.length_b   1.000
_cell.length_c   1.000
_cell.angle_alpha   90.00
_cell.angle_beta   90.00
_cell.angle_gamma   90.00
#
_symmetry.space_group_name_H-M   'P 1'
#
loop_
_entity.id
_entity.type
_entity.pdbx_description
1 polymer ?
#
loop_
_entity_poly.entity_id
_entity_poly.type
_entity_poly.pdbx_seq_one_letter_code
_entity_poly.pdbx_strand_id
1 'polypeptide(L)'
;MPLTGNLKEFDLVSLIQILSGKFSTGKLIVNKPFKKGILYFKDGRVINGEVGKLKGMSAFLELFTWDDGNFEFVEETNIDVPVAISMSPEALVLEAARIMDEWQEKTKKLGSLTVVPFFPNPSLAIPSNVQILLLRKDPENMTPEEKERFILSNIDGRRDFATIARISGLGTLLAIDVVLNNLESGRLALRDLVNLRYVVPEKVGNVSSNDPAVQKMLKIMDGKMNMEKILLEIEEERGKIIPELVKLVKGGRVRLKEGLEYLPRLSQENLYPV
;
A
#
# COMPACT_ATOMS: atom_id res chain seq x y z
N MET A 1 25.69 -12.74 -18.38
CA MET A 1 24.76 -13.27 -17.35
C MET A 1 23.66 -12.25 -17.18
N PRO A 2 22.37 -12.66 -17.16
CA PRO A 2 21.29 -11.73 -16.88
C PRO A 2 21.50 -11.14 -15.47
N LEU A 3 21.31 -9.83 -15.32
CA LEU A 3 21.40 -9.17 -14.01
C LEU A 3 20.09 -9.43 -13.27
N THR A 4 20.13 -10.34 -12.29
CA THR A 4 18.96 -10.77 -11.51
C THR A 4 19.25 -10.74 -10.01
N GLY A 5 18.25 -10.47 -9.19
CA GLY A 5 18.39 -10.46 -7.74
C GLY A 5 17.14 -9.96 -7.03
N ASN A 6 17.31 -9.47 -5.81
CA ASN A 6 16.22 -8.90 -5.01
C ASN A 6 16.60 -7.53 -4.44
N LEU A 7 15.66 -6.58 -4.44
CA LEU A 7 15.88 -5.20 -3.98
C LEU A 7 16.23 -5.08 -2.49
N LYS A 8 15.96 -6.09 -1.65
CA LYS A 8 16.40 -6.13 -0.25
C LYS A 8 17.91 -6.26 -0.10
N GLU A 9 18.55 -6.93 -1.05
CA GLU A 9 19.99 -7.20 -1.01
C GLU A 9 20.77 -6.21 -1.87
N PHE A 10 20.11 -5.66 -2.90
CA PHE A 10 20.73 -4.80 -3.88
C PHE A 10 19.83 -3.61 -4.22
N ASP A 11 20.25 -2.41 -3.81
CA ASP A 11 19.42 -1.22 -3.93
C ASP A 11 19.26 -0.75 -5.39
N LEU A 12 18.14 -0.06 -5.66
CA LEU A 12 17.79 0.38 -7.01
C LEU A 12 18.77 1.41 -7.58
N VAL A 13 19.38 2.26 -6.74
CA VAL A 13 20.36 3.27 -7.18
C VAL A 13 21.57 2.57 -7.78
N SER A 14 22.11 1.57 -7.08
CA SER A 14 23.23 0.75 -7.54
C SER A 14 22.91 0.06 -8.87
N LEU A 15 21.69 -0.45 -9.06
CA LEU A 15 21.28 -1.06 -10.35
C LEU A 15 21.33 -0.05 -11.49
N ILE A 16 20.78 1.14 -11.26
CA ILE A 16 20.79 2.22 -12.25
C ILE A 16 22.24 2.58 -12.60
N GLN A 17 23.11 2.78 -11.61
CA GLN A 17 24.52 3.12 -11.84
C GLN A 17 25.26 2.05 -12.65
N ILE A 18 25.04 0.76 -12.34
CA ILE A 18 25.66 -0.35 -13.10
C ILE A 18 25.19 -0.35 -14.55
N LEU A 19 23.87 -0.25 -14.77
CA LEU A 19 23.29 -0.28 -16.13
C LEU A 19 23.69 0.95 -16.94
N SER A 20 23.81 2.11 -16.29
CA SER A 20 24.33 3.33 -16.91
C SER A 20 25.80 3.21 -17.29
N GLY A 21 26.66 2.71 -16.40
CA GLY A 21 28.09 2.53 -16.69
C GLY A 21 28.38 1.52 -17.80
N LYS A 22 27.49 0.55 -18.02
CA LYS A 22 27.57 -0.44 -19.11
C LYS A 22 26.97 0.04 -20.43
N PHE A 23 26.37 1.24 -20.47
CA PHE A 23 25.58 1.72 -21.61
C PHE A 23 24.50 0.73 -22.05
N SER A 24 23.89 0.03 -21.09
CA SER A 24 22.90 -1.01 -21.38
C SER A 24 21.64 -0.42 -22.01
N THR A 25 21.11 -1.12 -23.02
CA THR A 25 19.78 -0.88 -23.60
C THR A 25 18.92 -2.10 -23.30
N GLY A 26 17.80 -1.89 -22.63
CA GLY A 26 16.94 -2.97 -22.17
C GLY A 26 15.89 -2.54 -21.16
N LYS A 27 15.28 -3.51 -20.48
CA LYS A 27 14.23 -3.30 -19.49
C LYS A 27 14.69 -3.87 -18.15
N LEU A 28 14.71 -3.05 -17.11
CA LEU A 28 14.81 -3.53 -15.73
C LEU A 28 13.39 -3.78 -15.22
N ILE A 29 13.07 -5.03 -14.95
CA ILE A 29 11.75 -5.47 -14.49
C ILE A 29 11.87 -5.79 -13.01
N VAL A 30 11.00 -5.21 -12.18
CA VAL A 30 10.89 -5.49 -10.74
C VAL A 30 9.51 -6.07 -10.44
N ASN A 31 9.47 -7.27 -9.85
CA ASN A 31 8.24 -7.98 -9.54
C ASN A 31 8.02 -8.14 -8.03
N LYS A 32 6.80 -7.85 -7.57
CA LYS A 32 6.22 -8.20 -6.26
C LYS A 32 4.93 -9.01 -6.49
N PRO A 33 4.41 -9.74 -5.48
CA PRO A 33 3.21 -10.57 -5.63
C PRO A 33 1.99 -9.89 -6.28
N PHE A 34 1.81 -8.57 -6.09
CA PHE A 34 0.69 -7.79 -6.65
C PHE A 34 1.11 -6.50 -7.35
N LYS A 35 2.40 -6.31 -7.62
CA LYS A 35 2.92 -5.11 -8.27
C LYS A 35 4.03 -5.49 -9.24
N LYS A 36 4.07 -4.82 -10.39
CA LYS A 36 5.16 -4.90 -11.35
C LYS A 36 5.60 -3.49 -11.71
N GLY A 37 6.91 -3.29 -11.74
CA GLY A 37 7.51 -2.06 -12.21
C GLY A 37 8.51 -2.36 -13.33
N ILE A 38 8.60 -1.47 -14.31
CA ILE A 38 9.53 -1.58 -15.43
C ILE A 38 10.24 -0.24 -15.59
N LEU A 39 11.57 -0.26 -15.70
CA LEU A 39 12.36 0.87 -16.15
C LEU A 39 12.96 0.55 -17.52
N TYR A 40 12.81 1.48 -18.44
CA TYR A 40 13.31 1.35 -19.81
C TYR A 40 14.63 2.11 -19.93
N PHE A 41 15.67 1.41 -20.37
CA PHE A 41 17.01 1.93 -20.53
C PHE A 41 17.39 2.00 -22.01
N LYS A 42 17.99 3.11 -22.43
CA LYS A 42 18.59 3.28 -23.75
C LYS A 42 19.93 3.96 -23.63
N ASP A 43 20.97 3.27 -24.09
CA ASP A 43 22.37 3.73 -24.04
C ASP A 43 22.78 4.14 -22.62
N GLY A 44 22.37 3.35 -21.63
CA GLY A 44 22.63 3.61 -20.21
C GLY A 44 21.76 4.70 -19.57
N ARG A 45 20.85 5.33 -20.31
CA ARG A 45 19.91 6.32 -19.76
C ARG A 45 18.55 5.72 -19.48
N VAL A 46 17.94 6.07 -18.35
CA VAL A 46 16.54 5.74 -18.10
C VAL A 46 15.68 6.68 -18.94
N ILE A 47 14.95 6.14 -19.92
CA ILE A 47 14.12 6.93 -20.84
C ILE A 47 12.63 6.93 -20.46
N ASN A 48 12.19 5.93 -19.72
CA ASN A 48 10.81 5.80 -19.27
C ASN A 48 10.72 4.83 -18.08
N GLY A 49 9.59 4.83 -17.39
CA GLY A 49 9.26 3.88 -16.33
C GLY A 49 7.76 3.59 -16.33
N GLU A 50 7.37 2.43 -15.81
CA GLU A 50 5.97 2.02 -15.68
C GLU A 50 5.74 1.31 -14.36
N VAL A 51 4.75 1.78 -13.58
CA VAL A 51 4.27 1.10 -12.36
C VAL A 51 2.76 1.22 -12.29
N GLY A 52 2.05 0.14 -12.62
CA GLY A 52 0.58 0.18 -12.71
C GLY A 52 0.12 1.20 -13.76
N LYS A 53 -0.54 2.29 -13.32
CA LYS A 53 -0.96 3.40 -14.20
C LYS A 53 0.06 4.52 -14.31
N LEU A 54 1.11 4.50 -13.50
CA LEU A 54 2.15 5.53 -13.52
C LEU A 54 3.08 5.30 -14.71
N LYS A 55 3.53 6.39 -15.32
CA LYS A 55 4.52 6.40 -16.39
C LYS A 55 5.63 7.41 -16.13
N GLY A 56 6.73 7.30 -16.87
CA GLY A 56 7.84 8.25 -16.84
C GLY A 56 8.40 8.46 -15.43
N MET A 57 8.63 9.74 -15.08
CA MET A 57 9.26 10.11 -13.81
C MET A 57 8.45 9.65 -12.59
N SER A 58 7.12 9.69 -12.64
CA SER A 58 6.27 9.25 -11.52
C SER A 58 6.43 7.75 -11.23
N ALA A 59 6.53 6.93 -12.27
CA ALA A 59 6.79 5.50 -12.12
C ALA A 59 8.21 5.22 -11.63
N PHE A 60 9.19 5.98 -12.13
CA PHE A 60 10.58 5.90 -11.66
C PHE A 60 10.67 6.17 -10.16
N LEU A 61 10.08 7.28 -9.69
CA LEU A 61 10.08 7.63 -8.27
C LEU A 61 9.28 6.65 -7.41
N GLU A 62 8.16 6.12 -7.91
CA GLU A 62 7.37 5.11 -7.19
C GLU A 62 8.17 3.86 -6.85
N LEU A 63 9.09 3.43 -7.72
CA LEU A 63 9.94 2.26 -7.47
C LEU A 63 10.86 2.44 -6.24
N PHE A 64 11.25 3.67 -5.90
CA PHE A 64 12.05 3.94 -4.70
C PHE A 64 11.25 3.80 -3.40
N THR A 65 9.92 3.74 -3.47
CA THR A 65 9.08 3.41 -2.31
C THR A 65 9.06 1.90 -2.01
N TRP A 66 9.69 1.07 -2.85
CA TRP A 66 9.69 -0.37 -2.71
C TRP A 66 10.92 -0.84 -1.93
N ASP A 67 10.67 -1.53 -0.82
CA ASP A 67 11.63 -2.14 0.09
C ASP A 67 12.07 -3.57 -0.30
N ASP A 68 11.49 -4.13 -1.36
CA ASP A 68 11.65 -5.53 -1.78
C ASP A 68 11.26 -5.66 -3.25
N GLY A 69 11.57 -6.78 -3.88
CA GLY A 69 11.12 -7.12 -5.22
C GLY A 69 12.20 -7.87 -5.99
N ASN A 70 11.80 -8.95 -6.65
CA ASN A 70 12.72 -9.69 -7.52
C ASN A 70 12.91 -8.88 -8.80
N PHE A 71 14.15 -8.55 -9.12
CA PHE A 71 14.49 -7.82 -10.33
C PHE A 71 15.18 -8.70 -11.36
N GLU A 72 15.00 -8.34 -12.62
CA GLU A 72 15.69 -8.90 -13.77
C GLU A 72 15.92 -7.81 -14.81
N PHE A 73 17.13 -7.74 -15.35
CA PHE A 73 17.41 -6.92 -16.52
C PHE A 73 17.41 -7.77 -17.79
N VAL A 74 16.57 -7.37 -18.75
CA VAL A 74 16.46 -7.99 -20.07
C VAL A 74 17.05 -7.03 -21.09
N GLU A 75 18.17 -7.42 -21.71
CA GLU A 75 18.75 -6.66 -22.83
C GLU A 75 17.82 -6.70 -24.04
N GLU A 76 17.57 -5.54 -24.64
CA GLU A 76 16.68 -5.41 -25.79
C GLU A 76 17.20 -4.29 -26.68
N THR A 77 17.49 -4.61 -27.93
CA THR A 77 18.15 -3.67 -28.85
C THR A 77 17.20 -2.61 -29.40
N ASN A 78 15.89 -2.87 -29.38
CA ASN A 78 14.88 -1.97 -29.90
C ASN A 78 13.78 -1.75 -28.87
N ILE A 79 13.83 -0.61 -28.19
CA ILE A 79 12.80 -0.21 -27.24
C ILE A 79 11.96 0.89 -27.88
N ASP A 80 10.74 0.53 -28.25
CA ASP A 80 9.73 1.44 -28.79
C ASP A 80 8.82 1.96 -27.67
N VAL A 81 9.38 2.84 -26.83
CA VAL A 81 8.63 3.57 -25.80
C VAL A 81 8.92 5.06 -25.91
N PRO A 82 7.94 5.94 -25.61
CA PRO A 82 8.19 7.38 -25.61
C PRO A 82 9.25 7.74 -24.57
N VAL A 83 10.10 8.71 -24.89
CA VAL A 83 11.05 9.29 -23.94
C VAL A 83 10.27 10.22 -23.00
N ALA A 84 9.99 9.73 -21.80
CA ALA A 84 9.28 10.46 -20.75
C ALA A 84 10.22 10.97 -19.65
N ILE A 85 11.48 10.51 -19.66
CA ILE A 85 12.53 10.94 -18.74
C ILE A 85 13.73 11.37 -19.58
N SER A 86 14.15 12.63 -19.42
CA SER A 86 15.23 13.24 -20.22
C SER A 86 16.47 13.64 -19.39
N MET A 87 16.46 13.35 -18.08
CA MET A 87 17.55 13.68 -17.16
C MET A 87 18.76 12.77 -17.39
N SER A 88 19.96 13.25 -17.04
CA SER A 88 21.15 12.39 -17.04
C SER A 88 21.05 11.35 -15.91
N PRO A 89 21.75 10.21 -16.01
CA PRO A 89 21.78 9.22 -14.93
C PRO A 89 22.18 9.81 -13.58
N GLU A 90 23.16 10.71 -13.56
CA GLU A 90 23.65 11.36 -12.34
C GLU A 90 22.57 12.28 -11.75
N ALA A 91 21.90 13.07 -12.59
CA ALA A 91 20.81 13.94 -12.15
C ALA A 91 19.61 13.13 -11.64
N LEU A 92 19.30 11.98 -12.27
CA LEU A 92 18.24 11.09 -11.82
C LEU A 92 18.54 10.47 -10.45
N VAL A 93 19.77 10.04 -10.24
CA VAL A 93 20.21 9.49 -8.95
C VAL A 93 20.12 10.56 -7.85
N LEU A 94 20.52 11.81 -8.14
CA LEU A 94 20.43 12.91 -7.19
C LEU A 94 18.97 13.25 -6.85
N GLU A 95 18.08 13.30 -7.83
CA GLU A 95 16.66 13.53 -7.59
C GLU A 95 16.02 12.37 -6.81
N ALA A 96 16.38 11.12 -7.14
CA ALA A 96 15.92 9.95 -6.40
C ALA A 96 16.36 10.01 -4.93
N ALA A 97 17.61 10.39 -4.66
CA ALA A 97 18.11 10.55 -3.29
C ALA A 97 17.32 11.63 -2.52
N ARG A 98 17.06 12.79 -3.14
CA ARG A 98 16.24 13.86 -2.55
C ARG A 98 14.84 13.36 -2.19
N ILE A 99 14.19 12.65 -3.11
CA ILE A 99 12.84 12.09 -2.91
C ILE A 99 12.85 11.00 -1.84
N MET A 100 13.91 10.20 -1.75
CA MET A 100 14.07 9.20 -0.69
C MET A 100 14.19 9.84 0.69
N ASP A 101 14.94 10.93 0.84
CA ASP A 101 15.03 11.66 2.11
C ASP A 101 13.67 12.21 2.54
N GLU A 102 12.94 12.84 1.60
CA GLU A 102 11.56 13.30 1.85
C GLU A 102 10.63 12.14 2.21
N TRP A 103 10.74 11.01 1.50
CA TRP A 103 9.95 9.80 1.77
C TRP A 103 10.20 9.25 3.18
N GLN A 104 11.45 9.22 3.64
CA GLN A 104 11.80 8.78 4.99
C GLN A 104 11.23 9.71 6.07
N GLU A 105 11.21 11.02 5.83
CA GLU A 105 10.58 11.96 6.76
C GLU A 105 9.04 11.79 6.79
N LYS A 106 8.41 11.70 5.61
CA LYS A 106 6.96 11.54 5.48
C LYS A 106 6.47 10.23 6.08
N THR A 107 7.19 9.13 5.87
CA THR A 107 6.84 7.83 6.46
C THR A 107 6.98 7.82 7.99
N LYS A 108 7.96 8.53 8.57
CA LYS A 108 8.04 8.73 10.03
C LYS A 108 6.82 9.48 10.58
N LYS A 109 6.36 10.52 9.87
CA LYS A 109 5.14 11.27 10.23
C LYS A 109 3.88 10.41 10.12
N LEU A 110 3.81 9.57 9.08
CA LEU A 110 2.69 8.64 8.87
C LEU A 110 2.71 7.46 9.88
N GLY A 111 3.89 7.10 10.40
CA GLY A 111 4.11 6.00 11.34
C GLY A 111 4.23 4.63 10.66
N SER A 112 3.24 4.23 9.86
CA SER A 112 3.27 2.98 9.08
C SER A 112 2.46 3.10 7.80
N LEU A 113 2.86 2.39 6.73
CA LEU A 113 2.04 2.27 5.52
C LEU A 113 0.76 1.46 5.72
N THR A 114 0.65 0.76 6.85
CA THR A 114 -0.54 -0.02 7.23
C THR A 114 -1.54 0.79 8.05
N VAL A 115 -1.30 2.07 8.36
CA VAL A 115 -2.29 2.90 9.06
C VAL A 115 -3.55 3.07 8.22
N VAL A 116 -4.69 3.23 8.88
CA VAL A 116 -5.97 3.47 8.24
C VAL A 116 -6.34 4.95 8.40
N PRO A 117 -6.30 5.75 7.32
CA PRO A 117 -6.83 7.11 7.36
C PRO A 117 -8.36 7.08 7.42
N PHE A 118 -8.96 8.02 8.15
CA PHE A 118 -10.41 8.19 8.22
C PHE A 118 -10.79 9.67 8.43
N PHE A 119 -12.03 10.03 8.10
CA PHE A 119 -12.59 11.35 8.38
C PHE A 119 -13.25 11.35 9.77
N PRO A 120 -12.72 12.08 10.78
CA PRO A 120 -13.37 12.18 12.08
C PRO A 120 -14.74 12.85 12.01
N ASN A 121 -14.88 13.81 11.09
CA ASN A 121 -16.15 14.45 10.76
C ASN A 121 -16.65 13.94 9.40
N PRO A 122 -17.72 13.11 9.35
CA PRO A 122 -18.26 12.55 8.11
C PRO A 122 -18.68 13.62 7.08
N SER A 123 -19.02 14.84 7.52
CA SER A 123 -19.38 15.94 6.61
C SER A 123 -18.20 16.44 5.77
N LEU A 124 -16.96 16.11 6.15
CA LEU A 124 -15.75 16.44 5.38
C LEU A 124 -15.34 15.34 4.40
N ALA A 125 -15.99 14.18 4.47
CA ALA A 125 -15.72 13.05 3.59
C ALA A 125 -16.10 13.39 2.15
N ILE A 126 -15.32 12.90 1.20
CA ILE A 126 -15.64 13.07 -0.22
C ILE A 126 -16.63 11.97 -0.64
N PRO A 127 -17.80 12.33 -1.21
CA PRO A 127 -18.78 11.33 -1.64
C PRO A 127 -18.24 10.36 -2.70
N SER A 128 -18.61 9.09 -2.61
CA SER A 128 -18.08 8.03 -3.48
C SER A 128 -18.43 8.20 -4.96
N ASN A 129 -19.47 8.97 -5.31
CA ASN A 129 -19.78 9.28 -6.71
C ASN A 129 -18.64 10.06 -7.40
N VAL A 130 -17.83 10.81 -6.64
CA VAL A 130 -16.62 11.48 -7.16
C VAL A 130 -15.58 10.46 -7.62
N GLN A 131 -15.44 9.32 -6.92
CA GLN A 131 -14.58 8.22 -7.36
C GLN A 131 -14.98 7.75 -8.76
N ILE A 132 -16.28 7.54 -8.99
CA ILE A 132 -16.81 7.03 -10.26
C ILE A 132 -16.52 7.99 -11.42
N LEU A 133 -16.63 9.30 -11.19
CA LEU A 133 -16.37 10.32 -12.21
C LEU A 133 -14.89 10.37 -12.60
N LEU A 134 -14.00 10.24 -11.63
CA LEU A 134 -12.55 10.37 -11.84
C LEU A 134 -11.90 9.06 -12.28
N LEU A 135 -12.48 7.90 -11.96
CA LEU A 135 -12.00 6.58 -12.40
C LEU A 135 -11.86 6.47 -13.93
N ARG A 136 -12.67 7.22 -14.69
CA ARG A 136 -12.69 7.22 -16.16
C ARG A 136 -11.63 8.13 -16.79
N LYS A 137 -11.01 9.01 -16.02
CA LYS A 137 -9.96 9.92 -16.52
C LYS A 137 -8.60 9.23 -16.46
N ASP A 138 -7.77 9.54 -17.45
CA ASP A 138 -6.35 9.21 -17.39
C ASP A 138 -5.68 10.03 -16.28
N PRO A 139 -4.94 9.41 -15.34
CA PRO A 139 -4.13 10.11 -14.34
C PRO A 139 -3.26 11.25 -14.88
N GLU A 140 -2.75 11.15 -16.11
CA GLU A 140 -1.92 12.20 -16.72
C GLU A 140 -2.73 13.47 -17.04
N ASN A 141 -4.03 13.33 -17.26
CA ASN A 141 -4.94 14.44 -17.61
C ASN A 141 -5.72 15.01 -16.41
N MET A 142 -5.49 14.49 -15.21
CA MET A 142 -6.12 15.00 -13.98
C MET A 142 -5.36 16.22 -13.45
N THR A 143 -6.10 17.24 -13.01
CA THR A 143 -5.49 18.36 -12.26
C THR A 143 -5.00 17.89 -10.88
N PRO A 144 -4.08 18.63 -10.22
CA PRO A 144 -3.65 18.31 -8.87
C PRO A 144 -4.82 18.17 -7.88
N GLU A 145 -5.82 19.04 -7.98
CA GLU A 145 -7.02 19.03 -7.13
C GLU A 145 -7.89 17.81 -7.41
N GLU A 146 -8.01 17.39 -8.68
CA GLU A 146 -8.72 16.17 -9.04
C GLU A 146 -8.02 14.92 -8.49
N LYS A 147 -6.69 14.88 -8.56
CA LYS A 147 -5.89 13.79 -7.98
C LYS A 147 -6.07 13.72 -6.48
N GLU A 148 -5.98 14.84 -5.78
CA GLU A 148 -6.23 14.92 -4.33
C GLU A 148 -7.63 14.41 -4.00
N ARG A 149 -8.64 14.96 -4.69
CA ARG A 149 -10.03 14.60 -4.45
C ARG A 149 -10.29 13.12 -4.73
N PHE A 150 -9.62 12.53 -5.71
CA PHE A 150 -9.71 11.11 -6.00
C PHE A 150 -9.14 10.26 -4.87
N ILE A 151 -7.95 10.59 -4.35
CA ILE A 151 -7.33 9.86 -3.23
C ILE A 151 -8.21 9.98 -1.99
N LEU A 152 -8.65 11.19 -1.64
CA LEU A 152 -9.52 11.43 -0.49
C LEU A 152 -10.85 10.68 -0.60
N SER A 153 -11.40 10.60 -1.81
CA SER A 153 -12.65 9.85 -2.03
C SER A 153 -12.50 8.35 -1.79
N ASN A 154 -11.29 7.79 -1.92
CA ASN A 154 -11.01 6.38 -1.60
C ASN A 154 -10.84 6.12 -0.08
N ILE A 155 -10.84 7.16 0.76
CA ILE A 155 -10.72 7.00 2.22
C ILE A 155 -12.10 6.69 2.80
N ASP A 156 -12.33 5.41 3.10
CA ASP A 156 -13.56 4.90 3.71
C ASP A 156 -13.41 4.60 5.22
N GLY A 157 -12.22 4.84 5.77
CA GLY A 157 -11.88 4.46 7.13
C GLY A 157 -11.68 2.96 7.33
N ARG A 158 -11.70 2.12 6.30
CA ARG A 158 -11.51 0.66 6.44
C ARG A 158 -10.20 0.21 5.83
N ARG A 159 -9.80 0.81 4.71
CA ARG A 159 -8.58 0.45 3.97
C ARG A 159 -7.36 1.12 4.57
N ASP A 160 -6.25 0.39 4.59
CA ASP A 160 -4.97 0.98 4.97
C ASP A 160 -4.43 1.89 3.85
N PHE A 161 -3.49 2.75 4.23
CA PHE A 161 -2.85 3.71 3.35
C PHE A 161 -2.25 3.04 2.10
N ALA A 162 -1.51 1.93 2.29
CA ALA A 162 -0.92 1.18 1.18
C ALA A 162 -1.97 0.71 0.16
N THR A 163 -3.13 0.24 0.64
CA THR A 163 -4.25 -0.14 -0.22
C THR A 163 -4.83 1.06 -0.95
N ILE A 164 -5.06 2.18 -0.26
CA ILE A 164 -5.60 3.41 -0.85
C ILE A 164 -4.69 3.96 -1.95
N ALA A 165 -3.38 4.02 -1.70
CA ALA A 165 -2.38 4.43 -2.68
C ALA A 165 -2.37 3.52 -3.92
N ARG A 166 -2.49 2.20 -3.70
CA ARG A 166 -2.51 1.22 -4.79
C ARG A 166 -3.76 1.34 -5.67
N ILE A 167 -4.95 1.43 -5.07
CA ILE A 167 -6.21 1.46 -5.82
C ILE A 167 -6.45 2.79 -6.52
N SER A 168 -5.90 3.89 -6.00
CA SER A 168 -5.97 5.18 -6.68
C SER A 168 -5.19 5.14 -8.00
N GLY A 169 -4.12 4.33 -8.08
CA GLY A 169 -3.23 4.30 -9.24
C GLY A 169 -2.48 5.61 -9.47
N LEU A 170 -2.51 6.53 -8.49
CA LEU A 170 -1.85 7.83 -8.54
C LEU A 170 -0.47 7.84 -7.85
N GLY A 171 -0.05 6.69 -7.32
CA GLY A 171 1.23 6.51 -6.66
C GLY A 171 1.20 6.74 -5.16
N THR A 172 2.14 6.09 -4.49
CA THR A 172 2.31 6.12 -3.04
C THR A 172 2.85 7.47 -2.59
N LEU A 173 3.74 8.09 -3.38
CA LEU A 173 4.31 9.41 -3.08
C LEU A 173 3.25 10.51 -3.05
N LEU A 174 2.37 10.57 -4.06
CA LEU A 174 1.29 11.56 -4.07
C LEU A 174 0.26 11.27 -2.97
N ALA A 175 -0.05 9.99 -2.73
CA ALA A 175 -1.00 9.61 -1.70
C ALA A 175 -0.53 10.03 -0.30
N ILE A 176 0.77 9.88 0.01
CA ILE A 176 1.27 10.26 1.33
C ILE A 176 1.19 11.77 1.54
N ASP A 177 1.48 12.57 0.51
CA ASP A 177 1.36 14.03 0.57
C ASP A 177 -0.08 14.47 0.83
N VAL A 178 -1.03 13.89 0.09
CA VAL A 178 -2.46 14.18 0.28
C VAL A 178 -2.91 13.82 1.69
N VAL A 179 -2.52 12.65 2.20
CA VAL A 179 -2.91 12.21 3.54
C VAL A 179 -2.27 13.12 4.60
N LEU A 180 -0.96 13.36 4.56
CA LEU A 180 -0.28 14.19 5.55
C LEU A 180 -0.82 15.63 5.59
N ASN A 181 -1.02 16.27 4.44
CA ASN A 181 -1.61 17.61 4.38
C ASN A 181 -3.03 17.66 5.00
N ASN A 182 -3.82 16.60 4.78
CA ASN A 182 -5.16 16.50 5.34
C ASN A 182 -5.15 16.10 6.84
N LEU A 183 -4.05 15.53 7.36
CA LEU A 183 -3.83 15.33 8.80
C LEU A 183 -3.47 16.65 9.47
N GLU A 184 -2.55 17.42 8.87
CA GLU A 184 -2.11 18.72 9.40
C GLU A 184 -3.26 19.74 9.47
N SER A 185 -4.18 19.71 8.50
CA SER A 185 -5.40 20.53 8.52
C SER A 185 -6.52 19.98 9.42
N GLY A 186 -6.33 18.82 10.06
CA GLY A 186 -7.30 18.19 10.95
C GLY A 186 -8.51 17.56 10.25
N ARG A 187 -8.48 17.46 8.92
CA ARG A 187 -9.56 16.87 8.11
C ARG A 187 -9.56 15.34 8.17
N LEU A 188 -8.37 14.74 8.27
CA LEU A 188 -8.17 13.32 8.49
C LEU A 188 -7.61 13.07 9.90
N ALA A 189 -7.80 11.84 10.36
CA ALA A 189 -7.03 11.26 11.43
C ALA A 189 -6.52 9.88 11.00
N LEU A 190 -5.45 9.42 11.66
CA LEU A 190 -4.92 8.08 11.49
C LEU A 190 -5.36 7.20 12.66
N ARG A 191 -5.60 5.93 12.35
CA ARG A 191 -5.61 4.86 13.35
C ARG A 191 -4.67 3.77 12.90
N ASP A 192 -3.99 3.15 13.85
CA ASP A 192 -3.21 1.95 13.56
C ASP A 192 -4.16 0.83 13.13
N LEU A 193 -3.84 0.18 12.02
CA LEU A 193 -4.43 -1.13 11.75
C LEU A 193 -3.90 -2.08 12.81
N VAL A 194 -4.81 -2.74 13.53
CA VAL A 194 -4.41 -3.70 14.56
C VAL A 194 -3.58 -4.78 13.91
N ASN A 195 -2.34 -4.95 14.36
CA ASN A 195 -1.49 -6.03 13.87
C ASN A 195 -2.03 -7.36 14.43
N LEU A 196 -2.81 -8.05 13.60
CA LEU A 196 -3.49 -9.30 13.92
C LEU A 196 -2.53 -10.45 14.23
N ARG A 197 -1.21 -10.31 13.96
CA ARG A 197 -0.20 -11.30 14.38
C ARG A 197 -0.07 -11.42 15.89
N TYR A 198 -0.40 -10.35 16.61
CA TYR A 198 -0.34 -10.28 18.07
C TYR A 198 -1.71 -10.49 18.73
N VAL A 199 -2.76 -10.76 17.95
CA VAL A 199 -4.09 -11.04 18.48
C VAL A 199 -4.31 -12.54 18.45
N VAL A 200 -4.28 -13.19 19.62
CA VAL A 200 -4.43 -14.65 19.75
C VAL A 200 -5.76 -14.96 20.47
N PRO A 201 -6.82 -15.31 19.74
CA PRO A 201 -8.13 -15.59 20.32
C PRO A 201 -8.27 -17.05 20.79
N GLU A 202 -9.02 -17.24 21.86
CA GLU A 202 -9.39 -18.53 22.43
C GLU A 202 -10.90 -18.54 22.73
N LYS A 203 -11.61 -19.57 22.27
CA LYS A 203 -13.02 -19.76 22.61
C LYS A 203 -13.19 -20.06 24.09
N VAL A 204 -14.21 -19.46 24.70
CA VAL A 204 -14.63 -19.75 26.07
C VAL A 204 -15.90 -20.59 26.02
N GLY A 205 -15.73 -21.92 26.18
CA GLY A 205 -16.83 -22.87 26.15
C GLY A 205 -17.36 -23.17 24.74
N ASN A 206 -18.60 -23.67 24.67
CA ASN A 206 -19.25 -24.00 23.39
C ASN A 206 -19.87 -22.74 22.78
N VAL A 207 -19.19 -22.21 21.76
CA VAL A 207 -19.62 -21.03 21.01
C VAL A 207 -19.91 -21.44 19.58
N SER A 208 -21.08 -21.05 19.07
CA SER A 208 -21.50 -21.25 17.68
C SER A 208 -22.08 -19.97 17.11
N SER A 209 -21.90 -19.77 15.80
CA SER A 209 -22.55 -18.70 15.04
C SER A 209 -23.36 -19.28 13.88
N ASN A 210 -24.43 -18.57 13.51
CA ASN A 210 -25.21 -18.87 12.30
C ASN A 210 -24.54 -18.33 11.03
N ASP A 211 -23.59 -17.40 11.16
CA ASP A 211 -22.78 -16.92 10.05
C ASP A 211 -21.72 -17.97 9.68
N PRO A 212 -21.68 -18.47 8.43
CA PRO A 212 -20.73 -19.50 8.02
C PRO A 212 -19.26 -19.10 8.18
N ALA A 213 -18.92 -17.84 7.93
CA ALA A 213 -17.55 -17.33 8.03
C ALA A 213 -17.10 -17.25 9.49
N VAL A 214 -17.97 -16.72 10.36
CA VAL A 214 -17.74 -16.69 11.80
C VAL A 214 -17.64 -18.10 12.37
N GLN A 215 -18.42 -19.05 11.84
CA GLN A 215 -18.38 -20.42 12.32
C GLN A 215 -17.12 -21.17 11.86
N LYS A 216 -16.59 -20.91 10.67
CA LYS A 216 -15.25 -21.37 10.26
C LYS A 216 -14.17 -20.81 11.18
N MET A 217 -14.20 -19.50 11.45
CA MET A 217 -13.28 -18.84 12.37
C MET A 217 -13.32 -19.49 13.77
N LEU A 218 -14.51 -19.65 14.34
CA LEU A 218 -14.69 -20.27 15.65
C LEU A 218 -14.14 -21.70 15.68
N LYS A 219 -14.26 -22.50 14.61
CA LYS A 219 -13.73 -23.87 14.60
C LYS A 219 -12.22 -23.93 14.83
N ILE A 220 -11.47 -22.98 14.27
CA ILE A 220 -10.00 -22.97 14.32
C ILE A 220 -9.41 -22.10 15.45
N MET A 221 -10.25 -21.40 16.23
CA MET A 221 -9.80 -20.66 17.42
C MET A 221 -9.43 -21.59 18.57
N ASP A 222 -8.14 -21.86 18.72
CA ASP A 222 -7.57 -22.76 19.73
C ASP A 222 -6.66 -22.05 20.75
N GLY A 223 -6.52 -20.73 20.66
CA GLY A 223 -5.61 -19.97 21.50
C GLY A 223 -4.13 -20.18 21.19
N LYS A 224 -3.78 -20.73 20.01
CA LYS A 224 -2.40 -20.86 19.50
C LYS A 224 -2.20 -20.12 18.19
N MET A 225 -3.23 -20.09 17.34
CA MET A 225 -3.19 -19.34 16.09
C MET A 225 -3.55 -17.86 16.30
N ASN A 226 -2.81 -16.98 15.64
CA ASN A 226 -3.11 -15.55 15.61
C ASN A 226 -4.20 -15.24 14.57
N MET A 227 -4.82 -14.07 14.71
CA MET A 227 -5.92 -13.66 13.83
C MET A 227 -5.51 -13.52 12.36
N GLU A 228 -4.25 -13.18 12.04
CA GLU A 228 -3.80 -13.09 10.65
C GLU A 228 -3.85 -14.47 9.97
N LYS A 229 -3.30 -15.50 10.62
CA LYS A 229 -3.33 -16.88 10.11
C LYS A 229 -4.75 -17.42 10.02
N ILE A 230 -5.58 -17.15 11.02
CA ILE A 230 -6.99 -17.54 11.03
C ILE A 230 -7.73 -16.98 9.82
N LEU A 231 -7.55 -15.69 9.50
CA LEU A 231 -8.19 -15.05 8.34
C LEU A 231 -7.73 -15.66 7.01
N LEU A 232 -6.44 -15.97 6.87
CA LEU A 232 -5.89 -16.64 5.69
C LEU A 232 -6.51 -18.03 5.51
N GLU A 233 -6.64 -18.80 6.59
CA GLU A 233 -7.08 -20.21 6.52
C GLU A 233 -8.58 -20.37 6.28
N ILE A 234 -9.39 -19.38 6.69
CA ILE A 234 -10.83 -19.35 6.37
C ILE A 234 -11.13 -18.64 5.05
N GLU A 235 -10.11 -18.01 4.43
CA GLU A 235 -10.20 -17.20 3.21
C GLU A 235 -11.23 -16.06 3.31
N GLU A 236 -11.22 -15.33 4.43
CA GLU A 236 -12.18 -14.23 4.68
C GLU A 236 -11.48 -12.90 4.98
N GLU A 237 -12.19 -11.81 4.73
CA GLU A 237 -11.67 -10.47 4.94
C GLU A 237 -11.81 -10.01 6.41
N ARG A 238 -10.81 -9.24 6.87
CA ARG A 238 -10.80 -8.62 8.21
C ARG A 238 -12.10 -7.87 8.53
N GLY A 239 -12.65 -7.13 7.55
CA GLY A 239 -13.81 -6.28 7.74
C GLY A 239 -15.10 -7.04 8.08
N LYS A 240 -15.18 -8.33 7.73
CA LYS A 240 -16.33 -9.18 8.06
C LYS A 240 -16.15 -9.90 9.39
N ILE A 241 -14.91 -10.33 9.68
CA ILE A 241 -14.61 -11.20 10.82
C ILE A 241 -14.31 -10.42 12.10
N ILE A 242 -13.54 -9.33 12.02
CA ILE A 242 -13.12 -8.56 13.20
C ILE A 242 -14.31 -7.97 13.97
N PRO A 243 -15.36 -7.43 13.32
CA PRO A 243 -16.56 -6.99 14.02
C PRO A 243 -17.19 -8.04 14.94
N GLU A 244 -17.30 -9.26 14.43
CA GLU A 244 -17.90 -10.39 15.14
C GLU A 244 -16.98 -10.92 16.24
N LEU A 245 -15.67 -10.97 16.00
CA LEU A 245 -14.68 -11.26 17.03
C LEU A 245 -14.84 -10.29 18.21
N VAL A 246 -14.93 -8.99 17.96
CA VAL A 246 -15.10 -7.98 19.03
C VAL A 246 -16.37 -8.20 19.82
N LYS A 247 -17.50 -8.46 19.16
CA LYS A 247 -18.77 -8.77 19.83
C LYS A 247 -18.64 -9.98 20.75
N LEU A 248 -17.97 -11.03 20.27
CA LEU A 248 -17.74 -12.25 21.03
C LEU A 248 -16.81 -12.02 22.23
N VAL A 249 -15.78 -11.18 22.09
CA VAL A 249 -14.88 -10.84 23.21
C VAL A 249 -15.59 -9.99 24.25
N LYS A 250 -16.33 -8.94 23.83
CA LYS A 250 -17.15 -8.12 24.75
C LYS A 250 -18.23 -8.95 25.45
N GLY A 251 -18.80 -9.93 24.76
CA GLY A 251 -19.76 -10.88 25.30
C GLY A 251 -19.15 -12.01 26.14
N GLY A 252 -17.83 -12.01 26.37
CA GLY A 252 -17.13 -13.01 27.17
C GLY A 252 -17.06 -14.42 26.57
N ARG A 253 -17.45 -14.58 25.30
CA ARG A 253 -17.44 -15.87 24.58
C ARG A 253 -16.09 -16.20 23.96
N VAL A 254 -15.26 -15.19 23.72
CA VAL A 254 -13.88 -15.34 23.24
C VAL A 254 -12.96 -14.55 24.17
N ARG A 255 -11.82 -15.12 24.52
CA ARG A 255 -10.74 -14.48 25.28
C ARG A 255 -9.58 -14.19 24.34
N LEU A 256 -8.91 -13.06 24.52
CA LEU A 256 -7.63 -12.79 23.87
C LEU A 256 -6.51 -13.18 24.83
N LYS A 257 -5.67 -14.17 24.46
CA LYS A 257 -4.46 -14.52 25.23
C LYS A 257 -3.37 -13.47 25.06
N GLU A 258 -3.27 -12.93 23.86
CA GLU A 258 -2.37 -11.85 23.48
C GLU A 258 -3.15 -10.79 22.69
N GLY A 259 -2.72 -9.53 22.80
CA GLY A 259 -3.29 -8.42 22.03
C GLY A 259 -4.55 -7.80 22.62
N LEU A 260 -4.76 -7.90 23.94
CA LEU A 260 -5.90 -7.28 24.64
C LEU A 260 -5.88 -5.74 24.53
N GLU A 261 -4.69 -5.16 24.50
CA GLU A 261 -4.43 -3.74 24.26
C GLU A 261 -4.96 -3.24 22.91
N TYR A 262 -5.17 -4.15 21.96
CA TYR A 262 -5.76 -3.83 20.67
C TYR A 262 -7.29 -3.90 20.66
N LEU A 263 -7.93 -4.44 21.72
CA LEU A 263 -9.39 -4.59 21.81
C LEU A 263 -10.17 -3.26 21.65
N PRO A 264 -9.74 -2.13 22.25
CA PRO A 264 -10.40 -0.83 22.02
C PRO A 264 -10.34 -0.41 20.55
N ARG A 265 -9.23 -0.72 19.86
CA ARG A 265 -9.00 -0.40 18.45
C ARG A 265 -9.83 -1.29 17.53
N LEU A 266 -9.87 -2.59 17.79
CA LEU A 266 -10.78 -3.54 17.13
C LEU A 266 -12.25 -3.10 17.31
N SER A 267 -12.60 -2.57 18.49
CA SER A 267 -13.96 -2.07 18.78
C SER A 267 -14.35 -0.79 18.04
N GLN A 268 -13.39 0.04 17.64
CA GLN A 268 -13.63 1.23 16.84
C GLN A 268 -13.85 0.92 15.36
N GLU A 269 -13.47 -0.26 14.88
CA GLU A 269 -13.88 -0.75 13.55
C GLU A 269 -15.41 -0.96 13.46
N ASN A 270 -16.09 -1.19 14.59
CA ASN A 270 -17.55 -1.37 14.69
C ASN A 270 -18.38 -0.08 14.78
N LEU A 271 -17.75 1.08 14.96
CA LEU A 271 -18.44 2.35 15.21
C LEU A 271 -18.74 3.17 13.95
N TYR A 272 -18.40 2.65 12.76
CA TYR A 272 -18.66 3.35 11.50
C TYR A 272 -19.56 2.50 10.60
N PRO A 273 -20.69 3.04 10.12
CA PRO A 273 -21.74 2.29 9.45
C PRO A 273 -21.25 1.65 8.14
N VAL A 274 -21.89 0.52 7.79
CA VAL A 274 -21.74 -0.29 6.57
C VAL A 274 -21.70 0.59 5.32
#